data_AF-A0A816E3I8-F1
#
_entry.id   AF-A0A816E3I8-F1
#
_cell.length_a   1.000
_cell.length_b   1.000
_cell.length_c   1.000
_cell.angle_alpha   90.00
_cell.angle_beta   90.00
_cell.angle_gamma   90.00
#
_symmetry.space_group_name_H-M   'P 1'
#
loop_
_entity.id
_entity.type
_entity.pdbx_description
1 polymer ?
#
loop_
_entity_poly.entity_id
_entity_poly.type
_entity_poly.pdbx_seq_one_letter_code
_entity_poly.pdbx_strand_id
1 'polypeptide(L)'
;MFRGKENALNPNWLHLPVGYHGRASSVVISGTDIRRPNGQTCPDETKPPVFSNCKLLDIELEMAFFIGSQGNKQGEPIPMDQADDYIFGLVIMNDWSARDIQKWEYVPLGPFNA
;
A
#
# COMPACT_ATOMS: atom_id res chain seq x y z
N MET A 1 8.71 5.69 -15.58
CA MET A 1 8.83 5.47 -14.13
C MET A 1 9.34 4.06 -13.84
N PHE A 2 8.70 2.98 -14.30
CA PHE A 2 9.19 1.61 -14.04
C PHE A 2 9.40 0.72 -15.28
N ARG A 3 8.46 0.66 -16.23
CA ARG A 3 8.45 -0.36 -17.31
C ARG A 3 8.30 0.19 -18.74
N GLY A 4 8.46 1.51 -18.89
CA GLY A 4 8.18 2.20 -20.15
C GLY A 4 6.66 2.35 -20.41
N LYS A 5 6.32 3.07 -21.49
CA LYS A 5 4.92 3.35 -21.85
C LYS A 5 4.18 2.12 -22.35
N GLU A 6 4.87 1.25 -23.08
CA GLU A 6 4.29 0.07 -23.74
C GLU A 6 3.89 -1.03 -22.75
N ASN A 7 4.59 -1.14 -21.62
CA ASN A 7 4.37 -2.17 -20.60
C ASN A 7 3.88 -1.58 -19.27
N ALA A 8 3.03 -0.56 -19.33
CA ALA A 8 2.58 0.19 -18.16
C ALA A 8 1.82 -0.71 -17.16
N LEU A 9 0.87 -1.52 -17.64
CA LEU A 9 0.06 -2.42 -16.83
C LEU A 9 0.67 -3.81 -16.75
N ASN A 10 0.58 -4.45 -15.58
CA ASN A 10 0.80 -5.89 -15.49
C ASN A 10 -0.36 -6.63 -16.17
N PRO A 11 -0.13 -7.84 -16.71
CA PRO A 11 -1.20 -8.63 -17.32
C PRO A 11 -2.42 -8.84 -16.41
N ASN A 12 -2.21 -9.02 -15.10
CA ASN A 12 -3.30 -9.26 -14.14
C ASN A 12 -4.15 -8.04 -13.80
N TRP A 13 -3.68 -6.81 -14.07
CA TRP A 13 -4.30 -5.58 -13.57
C TRP A 13 -5.71 -5.36 -14.10
N LEU A 14 -6.00 -5.81 -15.33
CA LEU A 14 -7.32 -5.71 -15.95
C LEU A 14 -8.26 -6.88 -15.60
N HIS A 15 -7.79 -7.86 -14.84
CA HIS A 15 -8.51 -9.11 -14.59
C HIS A 15 -8.91 -9.32 -13.14
N LEU A 16 -8.26 -8.64 -12.19
CA LEU A 16 -8.59 -8.67 -10.78
C LEU A 16 -8.19 -7.36 -10.10
N PRO A 17 -8.88 -6.96 -9.00
CA PRO A 17 -8.48 -5.82 -8.20
C PRO A 17 -7.23 -6.17 -7.38
N VAL A 18 -6.05 -5.87 -7.92
CA VAL A 18 -4.76 -6.17 -7.25
C VAL A 18 -4.70 -5.40 -5.92
N GLY A 19 -4.35 -6.09 -4.84
CA GLY A 19 -4.18 -5.50 -3.51
C GLY A 19 -3.18 -6.29 -2.66
N TYR A 20 -2.84 -5.75 -1.49
CA TYR A 20 -1.93 -6.35 -0.50
C TYR A 20 -2.44 -6.11 0.92
N HIS A 21 -1.88 -6.81 1.91
CA HIS A 21 -2.19 -6.57 3.32
C HIS A 21 -1.36 -5.40 3.85
N GLY A 22 -2.03 -4.31 4.24
CA GLY A 22 -1.41 -3.19 4.93
C GLY A 22 -1.10 -3.48 6.41
N ARG A 23 -0.68 -2.44 7.15
CA ARG A 23 -0.32 -2.55 8.57
C ARG A 23 -1.33 -1.84 9.49
N ALA A 24 -2.24 -2.61 10.08
CA ALA A 24 -3.29 -2.06 10.95
C ALA A 24 -2.75 -1.27 12.17
N SER A 25 -1.61 -1.67 12.73
CA SER A 25 -1.05 -1.05 13.94
C SER A 25 -0.55 0.39 13.76
N SER A 26 -0.34 0.84 12.52
CA SER A 26 0.19 2.17 12.18
C SER A 26 -0.86 3.10 11.58
N VAL A 27 -2.14 2.69 11.55
CA VAL A 27 -3.24 3.58 11.17
C VAL A 27 -3.47 4.56 12.31
N VAL A 28 -3.39 5.86 12.01
CA VAL A 28 -3.53 6.94 12.99
C VAL A 28 -4.58 7.96 12.54
N ILE A 29 -5.15 8.69 13.50
CA ILE A 29 -6.15 9.72 13.20
C ILE A 29 -5.50 10.97 12.59
N SER A 30 -6.27 11.72 11.82
CA SER A 30 -5.86 13.02 11.26
C SER A 30 -5.28 13.95 12.33
N GLY A 31 -4.21 14.66 11.98
CA GLY A 31 -3.46 15.55 12.88
C GLY A 31 -2.34 14.87 13.67
N THR A 32 -2.18 13.55 13.56
CA THR A 32 -1.03 12.85 14.15
C THR A 32 0.25 13.14 13.37
N ASP A 33 1.32 13.55 14.06
CA ASP A 33 2.63 13.78 13.44
C ASP A 33 3.24 12.47 12.91
N ILE A 34 3.66 12.48 11.65
CA ILE A 34 4.33 11.35 10.99
C ILE A 34 5.82 11.63 10.89
N ARG A 35 6.62 10.78 11.54
CA ARG A 35 8.08 10.88 11.48
C ARG A 35 8.59 10.26 10.19
N ARG A 36 9.41 11.01 9.44
CA ARG A 36 10.17 10.48 8.29
C ARG A 36 10.91 9.21 8.69
N PRO A 37 10.72 8.08 7.98
CA PRO A 37 11.35 6.82 8.34
C PRO A 37 12.84 6.83 7.99
N ASN A 38 13.61 6.06 8.75
CA ASN A 38 14.91 5.56 8.33
C ASN A 38 14.73 4.17 7.74
N GLY A 39 15.51 3.83 6.73
CA GLY A 39 15.47 2.50 6.13
C GLY A 39 16.66 2.24 5.22
N GLN A 40 16.70 1.01 4.69
CA GLN A 40 17.68 0.67 3.66
C GLN A 40 17.22 1.20 2.31
N THR A 41 18.14 1.79 1.55
CA THR A 41 17.94 2.24 0.18
C THR A 41 19.12 1.84 -0.68
N CYS A 42 18.90 1.69 -1.99
CA CYS A 42 19.96 1.43 -2.97
C CYS A 42 19.93 2.51 -4.07
N PRO A 43 20.50 3.70 -3.82
CA PRO A 43 20.48 4.80 -4.79
C PRO A 43 21.44 4.56 -5.97
N ASP A 44 22.48 3.74 -5.77
CA ASP A 44 23.45 3.34 -6.77
C ASP A 44 23.46 1.81 -6.86
N GLU A 45 22.87 1.27 -7.93
CA GLU A 45 22.73 -0.17 -8.14
C GLU A 45 24.07 -0.89 -8.31
N THR A 46 25.19 -0.16 -8.44
CA THR A 46 26.55 -0.70 -8.50
C THR A 46 27.25 -0.79 -7.14
N LYS A 47 26.62 -0.31 -6.06
CA LYS A 47 27.18 -0.28 -4.70
C LYS A 47 26.27 -1.00 -3.69
N PRO A 48 26.78 -1.38 -2.51
CA PRO A 48 25.95 -1.92 -1.43
C PRO A 48 24.85 -0.92 -0.99
N PRO A 49 23.69 -1.42 -0.49
CA PRO A 49 22.65 -0.57 0.05
C PRO A 49 23.13 0.20 1.28
N VAL A 50 22.51 1.35 1.53
CA VAL A 50 22.83 2.25 2.64
C VAL A 50 21.64 2.42 3.57
N PHE A 51 21.90 2.53 4.87
CA PHE A 51 20.89 2.90 5.85
C PHE A 51 20.88 4.42 6.05
N SER A 52 19.74 5.07 5.80
CA SER A 52 19.60 6.52 5.93
C SER A 52 18.16 6.95 6.15
N ASN A 53 17.95 8.23 6.46
CA ASN A 53 16.63 8.85 6.37
C ASN A 53 16.10 8.71 4.93
N CYS A 54 14.81 8.39 4.79
CA CYS A 54 14.11 8.40 3.50
C CYS A 54 14.29 9.76 2.81
N LYS A 55 14.58 9.75 1.51
CA LYS A 55 14.76 10.94 0.66
C LYS A 55 13.54 11.23 -0.20
N LEU A 56 12.71 10.22 -0.45
CA LEU A 56 11.51 10.31 -1.29
C LEU A 56 10.26 9.96 -0.46
N LEU A 57 9.93 10.83 0.51
CA LEU A 57 8.71 10.71 1.31
C LEU A 57 7.56 11.32 0.52
N ASP A 58 6.45 10.60 0.43
CA ASP A 58 5.35 10.87 -0.49
C ASP A 58 4.00 10.62 0.16
N ILE A 59 2.96 11.19 -0.45
CA ILE A 59 1.56 10.93 -0.10
C ILE A 59 0.92 10.01 -1.13
N GLU A 60 -0.11 9.27 -0.70
CA GLU A 60 -1.05 8.60 -1.60
C GLU A 60 -2.46 9.00 -1.18
N LEU A 61 -3.15 9.77 -2.04
CA LEU A 61 -4.53 10.16 -1.78
C LEU A 61 -5.44 8.95 -2.05
N GLU A 62 -6.04 8.43 -0.98
CA GLU A 62 -6.93 7.28 -1.05
C GLU A 62 -8.29 7.54 -0.37
N MET A 63 -9.23 6.65 -0.67
CA MET A 63 -10.43 6.45 0.13
C MET A 63 -10.44 5.01 0.65
N ALA A 64 -10.87 4.83 1.89
CA ALA A 64 -11.05 3.52 2.50
C ALA A 64 -12.47 3.37 3.01
N PHE A 65 -12.93 2.14 3.22
CA PHE A 65 -14.22 1.85 3.82
C PHE A 65 -14.08 0.89 4.99
N PHE A 66 -14.97 1.05 5.98
CA PHE A 66 -15.09 0.12 7.09
C PHE A 66 -16.03 -1.03 6.72
N ILE A 67 -15.62 -2.25 7.05
CA ILE A 67 -16.49 -3.43 6.98
C ILE A 67 -17.49 -3.37 8.14
N GLY A 68 -18.77 -3.62 7.84
CA GLY A 68 -19.85 -3.71 8.82
C GLY A 68 -19.67 -4.84 9.83
N SER A 69 -20.45 -4.81 10.92
CA SER A 69 -20.19 -5.55 12.16
C SER A 69 -20.14 -7.08 12.07
N GLN A 70 -20.66 -7.70 11.02
CA GLN A 70 -20.70 -9.17 10.92
C GLN A 70 -19.54 -9.74 10.11
N GLY A 71 -19.00 -9.01 9.12
CA GLY A 71 -18.09 -9.59 8.12
C GLY A 71 -18.62 -10.92 7.56
N ASN A 72 -17.74 -11.73 6.98
CA ASN A 72 -18.07 -13.10 6.57
C ASN A 72 -17.32 -14.13 7.42
N LYS A 73 -17.84 -15.36 7.48
CA LYS A 73 -17.13 -16.47 8.14
C LYS A 73 -15.93 -16.91 7.31
N GLN A 74 -14.90 -17.43 7.98
CA GLN A 74 -13.73 -17.97 7.31
C GLN A 74 -14.13 -19.11 6.36
N GLY A 75 -13.77 -18.98 5.09
CA GLY A 75 -14.10 -19.95 4.04
C GLY A 75 -15.44 -19.72 3.35
N GLU A 76 -16.23 -18.71 3.75
CA GLU A 76 -17.51 -18.36 3.13
C GLU A 76 -17.38 -17.05 2.33
N PRO A 77 -17.37 -17.06 0.98
CA PRO A 77 -17.28 -15.85 0.17
C PRO A 77 -18.53 -14.98 0.26
N ILE A 78 -18.36 -13.66 0.06
CA ILE A 78 -19.48 -12.72 -0.12
C ILE A 78 -19.82 -12.64 -1.62
N PRO A 79 -21.06 -12.96 -2.03
CA PRO A 79 -21.52 -12.72 -3.40
C PRO A 79 -21.47 -11.24 -3.77
N MET A 80 -21.10 -10.94 -5.01
CA MET A 80 -20.93 -9.54 -5.47
C MET A 80 -22.21 -8.70 -5.35
N ASP A 81 -23.38 -9.31 -5.51
CA ASP A 81 -24.68 -8.65 -5.38
C ASP A 81 -25.06 -8.29 -3.93
N GLN A 82 -24.28 -8.76 -2.95
CA GLN A 82 -24.43 -8.45 -1.53
C GLN A 82 -23.28 -7.60 -0.99
N ALA A 83 -22.25 -7.31 -1.78
CA ALA A 83 -21.02 -6.68 -1.30
C ALA A 83 -21.28 -5.31 -0.63
N ASP A 84 -22.22 -4.53 -1.16
CA ASP A 84 -22.57 -3.20 -0.65
C ASP A 84 -23.18 -3.25 0.76
N ASP A 85 -23.87 -4.33 1.13
CA ASP A 85 -24.46 -4.52 2.48
C ASP A 85 -23.38 -4.65 3.56
N TYR A 86 -22.14 -4.96 3.18
CA TYR A 86 -21.00 -5.09 4.10
C TYR A 86 -20.21 -3.79 4.26
N ILE A 87 -20.55 -2.71 3.54
CA ILE A 87 -19.87 -1.42 3.60
C ILE A 87 -20.56 -0.52 4.62
N PHE A 88 -19.91 -0.26 5.77
CA PHE A 88 -20.46 0.61 6.81
C PHE A 88 -20.38 2.10 6.46
N GLY A 89 -19.27 2.53 5.86
CA GLY A 89 -19.01 3.93 5.55
C GLY A 89 -17.59 4.16 5.07
N LEU A 90 -17.31 5.37 4.55
CA LEU A 90 -16.04 5.73 3.92
C LEU A 90 -15.26 6.79 4.71
N VAL A 91 -13.95 6.82 4.49
CA VAL A 91 -13.02 7.84 4.99
C VAL A 91 -12.02 8.23 3.91
N ILE A 92 -11.39 9.39 4.09
CA ILE A 92 -10.18 9.77 3.35
C ILE A 92 -8.97 9.14 4.06
N MET A 93 -8.05 8.60 3.29
CA MET A 93 -6.82 8.00 3.79
C MET A 93 -5.61 8.57 3.05
N ASN A 94 -4.50 8.74 3.77
CA ASN A 94 -3.20 9.01 3.19
C ASN A 94 -2.28 7.83 3.47
N ASP A 95 -1.96 7.03 2.46
CA ASP A 95 -0.98 5.94 2.58
C ASP A 95 0.44 6.50 2.40
N TRP A 96 0.99 7.01 3.51
CA TRP A 96 2.33 7.60 3.54
C TRP A 96 3.36 6.60 3.03
N SER A 97 4.17 7.03 2.07
CA SER A 97 5.09 6.14 1.36
C SER A 97 6.51 6.70 1.30
N ALA A 98 7.50 5.86 1.57
CA ALA A 98 8.92 6.11 1.40
C ALA A 98 9.44 5.40 0.13
N ARG A 99 9.34 6.08 -1.01
CA ARG A 99 9.52 5.48 -2.35
C ARG A 99 10.91 4.87 -2.60
N ASP A 100 11.94 5.45 -2.00
CA ASP A 100 13.31 4.97 -2.10
C ASP A 100 13.56 3.69 -1.29
N ILE A 101 12.88 3.54 -0.16
CA ILE A 101 12.82 2.29 0.60
C ILE A 101 12.00 1.26 -0.19
N GLN A 102 10.82 1.66 -0.68
CA GLN A 102 9.89 0.80 -1.42
C GLN A 102 10.58 0.16 -2.63
N LYS A 103 11.24 0.95 -3.47
CA LYS A 103 11.92 0.46 -4.69
C LYS A 103 12.94 -0.63 -4.36
N TRP A 104 13.62 -0.53 -3.22
CA TRP A 104 14.64 -1.49 -2.81
C TRP A 104 14.04 -2.79 -2.27
N GLU A 105 12.94 -2.73 -1.51
CA GLU A 105 12.42 -3.90 -0.78
C GLU A 105 11.30 -4.68 -1.50
N TYR A 106 10.53 -4.05 -2.39
CA TYR A 106 9.21 -4.58 -2.77
C TYR A 106 9.23 -5.86 -3.61
N VAL A 107 10.37 -6.24 -4.19
CA VAL A 107 10.49 -7.46 -4.99
C VAL A 107 11.06 -8.59 -4.13
N PRO A 108 10.41 -9.77 -4.07
CA PRO A 108 9.16 -10.17 -4.75
C PRO A 108 7.90 -10.04 -3.88
N LEU A 109 8.02 -9.59 -2.63
CA LEU A 109 6.98 -9.79 -1.60
C LEU A 109 5.99 -8.63 -1.45
N GLY A 110 6.17 -7.54 -2.18
CA GLY A 110 5.37 -6.33 -2.10
C GLY A 110 5.91 -5.28 -1.12
N PRO A 111 5.29 -4.09 -1.06
CA PRO A 111 5.66 -3.00 -0.14
C PRO A 111 5.55 -3.44 1.33
N PHE A 112 6.45 -2.97 2.21
CA PHE A 112 6.47 -3.43 3.60
C PHE A 112 6.84 -2.36 4.66
N ASN A 113 8.09 -1.90 4.71
CA ASN A 113 8.52 -0.84 5.63
C ASN A 113 8.35 0.56 5.04
N ALA A 114 8.24 0.64 3.72
CA ALA A 114 8.10 1.87 2.97
C ALA A 114 6.80 2.61 3.27
#